data_AF-A0A382C719-F1
#
_entry.id   AF-A0A382C719-F1
#
_cell.length_a   1.000
_cell.length_b   1.000
_cell.length_c   1.000
_cell.angle_alpha   90.00
_cell.angle_beta   90.00
_cell.angle_gamma   90.00
#
_symmetry.space_group_name_H-M   'P 1'
#
loop_
_entity.id
_entity.type
_entity.pdbx_description
1 polymer ?
#
loop_
_entity_poly.entity_id
_entity_poly.type
_entity_poly.pdbx_seq_one_letter_code
_entity_poly.pdbx_strand_id
1 'polypeptide(L)'
;MSNQTIQLNDDLYDYLLSVSLKEDEILKSLRKTTSSMPGSRMQIAPDQGQFMAMLIKIMGAERLIEIGTYTGYSTLVCAMAMEKGQIIALDRDPISTAVARDFWKQAGVDDLIDCRLGDALESLNKIIDDEDGLSSFDFIFIDADKRNYKNYY
;
A
#
# COMPACT_ATOMS: atom_id res chain seq x y z
N MET A 1 24.60 -4.57 18.42
CA MET A 1 23.59 -5.33 17.66
C MET A 1 22.89 -6.27 18.63
N SER A 2 21.56 -6.29 18.66
CA SER A 2 20.80 -7.24 19.48
C SER A 2 20.90 -8.64 18.87
N ASN A 3 21.17 -9.66 19.69
CA ASN A 3 21.12 -11.07 19.30
C ASN A 3 19.74 -11.70 19.60
N GLN A 4 18.75 -10.88 19.94
CA GLN A 4 17.40 -11.30 20.27
C GLN A 4 16.39 -10.49 19.43
N THR A 5 15.44 -11.20 18.82
CA THR A 5 14.20 -10.60 18.32
C THR A 5 13.26 -10.45 19.51
N ILE A 6 13.10 -9.22 20.00
CA ILE A 6 12.17 -8.94 21.10
C ILE A 6 10.76 -8.92 20.52
N GLN A 7 9.86 -9.75 21.05
CA GLN A 7 8.43 -9.62 20.75
C GLN A 7 7.92 -8.32 21.38
N LEU A 8 7.26 -7.48 20.58
CA LEU A 8 6.56 -6.30 21.05
C LEU A 8 5.28 -6.75 21.78
N ASN A 9 5.17 -6.43 23.07
CA ASN A 9 3.90 -6.51 23.77
C ASN A 9 3.06 -5.24 23.48
N ASP A 10 1.79 -5.26 23.85
CA ASP A 10 0.85 -4.17 23.58
C ASP A 10 1.34 -2.84 24.17
N ASP A 11 1.82 -2.83 25.42
CA ASP A 11 2.34 -1.63 26.09
C ASP A 11 3.51 -0.98 25.33
N LEU A 12 4.46 -1.79 24.85
CA LEU A 12 5.62 -1.31 24.12
C LEU A 12 5.25 -0.87 22.69
N TYR A 13 4.29 -1.56 22.07
CA TYR A 13 3.79 -1.18 20.75
C TYR A 13 3.03 0.14 20.81
N ASP A 14 2.15 0.33 21.80
CA ASP A 14 1.45 1.60 22.04
C ASP A 14 2.43 2.73 22.35
N TYR A 15 3.47 2.46 23.15
CA TYR A 15 4.54 3.41 23.38
C TYR A 15 5.23 3.80 22.06
N LEU A 16 5.63 2.82 21.24
CA LEU A 16 6.27 3.04 19.94
C LEU A 16 5.41 3.95 19.05
N LEU A 17 4.12 3.64 18.94
CA LEU A 17 3.19 4.46 18.16
C LEU A 17 3.09 5.87 18.74
N SER A 18 2.96 6.02 20.06
CA SER A 18 2.76 7.32 20.71
C SER A 18 3.94 8.29 20.54
N VAL A 19 5.18 7.79 20.46
CA VAL A 19 6.38 8.65 20.40
C VAL A 19 6.98 8.74 18.99
N SER A 20 6.68 7.80 18.10
CA SER A 20 7.35 7.69 16.79
C SER A 20 6.43 7.86 15.59
N LEU A 21 5.14 7.56 15.72
CA LEU A 21 4.21 7.61 14.59
C LEU A 21 3.82 9.05 14.25
N LYS A 22 3.98 9.42 12.99
CA LYS A 22 3.59 10.69 12.38
C LYS A 22 2.61 10.39 11.24
N GLU A 23 1.41 9.95 11.63
CA GLU A 23 0.34 9.62 10.69
C GLU A 23 -0.48 10.86 10.35
N ASP A 24 -0.72 11.08 9.06
CA ASP A 24 -1.60 12.14 8.55
C ASP A 24 -3.07 11.89 8.97
N GLU A 25 -3.86 12.95 9.10
CA GLU A 25 -5.28 12.83 9.46
C GLU A 25 -6.09 12.06 8.41
N ILE A 26 -5.76 12.16 7.12
CA ILE A 26 -6.47 11.39 6.07
C ILE A 26 -6.21 9.90 6.21
N LEU A 27 -4.98 9.51 6.58
CA LEU A 27 -4.60 8.13 6.84
C LEU A 27 -5.31 7.59 8.08
N LYS A 28 -5.34 8.35 9.19
CA LYS A 28 -6.10 7.99 10.39
C LYS A 28 -7.59 7.79 10.09
N SER A 29 -8.17 8.70 9.31
CA SER A 29 -9.57 8.64 8.88
C SER A 29 -9.84 7.37 8.07
N LEU A 30 -8.95 7.03 7.13
CA LEU A 30 -9.04 5.79 6.37
C LEU A 30 -8.99 4.58 7.28
N ARG A 31 -8.02 4.48 8.21
CA ARG A 31 -7.95 3.34 9.15
C ARG A 31 -9.22 3.22 9.98
N LYS A 32 -9.80 4.34 10.41
CA LYS A 32 -11.06 4.36 11.17
C LYS A 32 -12.20 3.81 10.33
N THR A 33 -12.33 4.22 9.08
CA THR A 33 -13.33 3.67 8.14
C THR A 33 -13.12 2.17 7.94
N THR A 34 -11.90 1.76 7.63
CA THR A 34 -11.53 0.35 7.40
C THR A 34 -11.76 -0.53 8.61
N SER A 35 -11.60 -0.01 9.84
CA SER A 35 -11.82 -0.76 11.08
C SER A 35 -13.25 -1.33 11.20
N SER A 36 -14.22 -0.67 10.56
CA SER A 36 -15.63 -1.08 10.55
C SER A 36 -15.99 -1.98 9.37
N MET A 37 -15.06 -2.29 8.47
CA MET A 37 -15.29 -3.10 7.27
C MET A 37 -14.95 -4.58 7.49
N PRO A 38 -15.62 -5.50 6.77
CA PRO A 38 -15.23 -6.91 6.75
C PRO A 38 -13.78 -7.07 6.29
N GLY A 39 -12.97 -7.80 7.04
CA GLY A 39 -11.56 -7.98 6.70
C GLY A 39 -10.67 -6.80 7.11
N SER A 40 -11.09 -5.95 8.06
CA SER A 40 -10.29 -4.85 8.61
C SER A 40 -8.86 -5.23 9.02
N ARG A 41 -8.62 -6.48 9.44
CA ARG A 41 -7.30 -7.02 9.80
C ARG A 41 -6.37 -7.28 8.60
N MET A 42 -6.85 -7.13 7.36
CA MET A 42 -6.03 -7.26 6.15
C MET A 42 -5.20 -5.99 5.89
N GLN A 43 -5.56 -4.86 6.49
CA GLN A 43 -4.81 -3.62 6.33
C GLN A 43 -3.49 -3.68 7.09
N ILE A 44 -2.41 -3.16 6.48
CA ILE A 44 -1.16 -2.92 7.18
C ILE A 44 -1.31 -1.97 8.37
N ALA A 45 -0.41 -2.12 9.33
CA ALA A 45 -0.32 -1.27 10.50
C ALA A 45 0.24 0.12 10.15
N PRO A 46 -0.05 1.18 10.94
CA PRO A 46 0.32 2.54 10.58
C PRO A 46 1.83 2.81 10.64
N ASP A 47 2.54 2.13 11.53
CA ASP A 47 4.00 2.11 11.62
C ASP A 47 4.65 1.44 10.41
N GLN A 48 4.04 0.36 9.88
CA GLN A 48 4.45 -0.24 8.61
C GLN A 48 4.23 0.74 7.45
N GLY A 49 3.10 1.46 7.43
CA GLY A 49 2.87 2.54 6.46
C GLY A 49 3.94 3.63 6.55
N GLN A 50 4.24 4.12 7.75
CA GLN A 50 5.29 5.12 7.94
C GLN A 50 6.66 4.62 7.45
N PHE A 51 6.97 3.34 7.67
CA PHE A 51 8.19 2.73 7.15
C PHE A 51 8.20 2.68 5.62
N MET A 52 7.09 2.29 4.98
CA MET A 52 6.97 2.30 3.51
C MET A 52 7.16 3.71 2.94
N ALA A 53 6.51 4.73 3.52
CA ALA A 53 6.70 6.13 3.11
C ALA A 53 8.16 6.58 3.22
N MET A 54 8.89 6.12 4.24
CA MET A 54 10.32 6.38 4.38
C MET A 54 11.12 5.72 3.25
N LEU A 55 10.83 4.46 2.91
CA LEU A 55 11.50 3.76 1.81
C LEU A 55 11.28 4.46 0.47
N ILE A 56 10.03 4.81 0.14
CA ILE A 56 9.69 5.52 -1.09
C ILE A 56 10.49 6.83 -1.22
N LYS A 57 10.57 7.61 -0.13
CA LYS A 57 11.33 8.87 -0.11
C LYS A 57 12.84 8.67 -0.25
N ILE A 58 13.41 7.67 0.41
CA ILE A 58 14.86 7.39 0.32
C ILE A 58 15.24 6.89 -1.06
N MET A 59 14.40 6.07 -1.69
CA MET A 59 14.62 5.54 -3.03
C MET A 59 14.37 6.59 -4.11
N GLY A 60 13.57 7.63 -3.83
CA GLY A 60 13.05 8.53 -4.86
C GLY A 60 12.19 7.77 -5.87
N ALA A 61 11.41 6.79 -5.40
CA ALA A 61 10.66 5.88 -6.26
C ALA A 61 9.53 6.62 -7.00
N GLU A 62 9.43 6.41 -8.32
CA GLU A 62 8.44 7.05 -9.18
C GLU A 62 7.49 6.02 -9.82
N ARG A 63 7.89 4.74 -9.90
CA ARG A 63 7.09 3.68 -10.53
C ARG A 63 6.85 2.53 -9.57
N LEU A 64 5.60 2.41 -9.11
CA LEU A 64 5.23 1.43 -8.09
C LEU A 64 4.17 0.45 -8.61
N ILE A 65 4.23 -0.79 -8.13
CA ILE A 65 3.09 -1.73 -8.20
C ILE A 65 2.68 -2.12 -6.78
N GLU A 66 1.38 -2.08 -6.51
CA GLU A 66 0.77 -2.70 -5.33
C GLU A 66 -0.12 -3.87 -5.77
N ILE A 67 0.14 -5.06 -5.21
CA ILE A 67 -0.66 -6.27 -5.41
C ILE A 67 -1.42 -6.58 -4.12
N GLY A 68 -2.73 -6.34 -4.12
CA GLY A 68 -3.59 -6.42 -2.93
C GLY A 68 -3.74 -5.05 -2.30
N THR A 69 -4.73 -4.29 -2.76
CA THR A 69 -4.98 -2.89 -2.37
C THR A 69 -5.97 -2.77 -1.21
N TYR A 70 -6.97 -3.66 -1.17
CA TYR A 70 -8.08 -3.61 -0.22
C TYR A 70 -8.70 -2.19 -0.14
N THR A 71 -8.69 -1.54 1.03
CA THR A 71 -9.19 -0.18 1.22
C THR A 71 -8.15 0.91 0.88
N GLY A 72 -6.98 0.53 0.38
CA GLY A 72 -5.99 1.45 -0.23
C GLY A 72 -5.09 2.19 0.74
N TYR A 73 -4.93 1.73 1.98
CA TYR A 73 -4.09 2.42 2.98
C TYR A 73 -2.61 2.44 2.57
N SER A 74 -2.05 1.30 2.15
CA SER A 74 -0.68 1.17 1.64
C SER A 74 -0.46 2.01 0.38
N THR A 75 -1.34 1.92 -0.62
CA THR A 75 -1.29 2.78 -1.80
C THR A 75 -1.32 4.25 -1.44
N LEU A 76 -2.21 4.68 -0.55
CA LEU A 76 -2.34 6.09 -0.15
C LEU A 76 -1.06 6.59 0.54
N VAL A 77 -0.51 5.79 1.46
CA VAL A 77 0.78 6.08 2.12
C VAL A 77 1.89 6.29 1.10
N CYS A 78 2.01 5.38 0.12
CA CYS A 78 3.03 5.47 -0.92
C CYS A 78 2.81 6.69 -1.81
N ALA A 79 1.59 6.94 -2.26
CA ALA A 79 1.25 8.06 -3.13
C ALA A 79 1.54 9.41 -2.47
N MET A 80 1.22 9.57 -1.18
CA MET A 80 1.54 10.77 -0.40
C MET A 80 3.06 10.95 -0.16
N ALA A 81 3.85 9.90 -0.36
CA ALA A 81 5.31 9.94 -0.21
C ALA A 81 6.05 10.23 -1.52
N MET A 82 5.38 10.14 -2.67
CA MET A 82 5.93 10.42 -4.00
C MET A 82 5.82 11.90 -4.36
N GLU A 83 6.79 12.42 -5.12
CA GLU A 83 6.70 13.78 -5.69
C GLU A 83 6.01 13.78 -7.06
N LYS A 84 6.17 12.71 -7.83
CA LYS A 84 5.62 12.47 -9.16
C LYS A 84 5.70 10.97 -9.47
N GLY A 85 5.10 10.56 -10.58
CA GLY A 85 5.18 9.19 -11.08
C GLY A 85 3.82 8.52 -11.11
N GLN A 86 3.80 7.20 -10.98
CA GLN A 86 2.59 6.39 -11.06
C GLN A 86 2.67 5.14 -10.19
N ILE A 87 1.54 4.80 -9.57
CA ILE A 87 1.29 3.55 -8.86
C ILE A 87 0.26 2.75 -9.62
N ILE A 88 0.57 1.51 -9.97
CA ILE A 88 -0.45 0.55 -10.41
C ILE A 88 -0.95 -0.19 -9.18
N ALA A 89 -2.23 0.01 -8.83
CA ALA A 89 -2.88 -0.65 -7.71
C ALA A 89 -3.79 -1.76 -8.22
N LEU A 90 -3.45 -3.01 -7.90
CA LEU A 90 -4.18 -4.20 -8.33
C LEU A 90 -5.03 -4.75 -7.18
N ASP A 91 -6.32 -4.91 -7.43
CA ASP A 91 -7.23 -5.60 -6.53
C ASP A 91 -8.36 -6.28 -7.30
N ARG A 92 -9.08 -7.18 -6.65
CA ARG A 92 -10.23 -7.88 -7.21
C ARG A 92 -11.56 -7.48 -6.57
N ASP A 93 -11.54 -6.86 -5.39
CA ASP A 93 -12.75 -6.48 -4.66
C ASP A 93 -13.17 -5.05 -5.00
N PRO A 94 -14.26 -4.86 -5.79
CA PRO A 94 -14.74 -3.53 -6.15
C PRO A 94 -15.29 -2.75 -4.95
N ILE A 95 -15.75 -3.43 -3.88
CA ILE A 95 -16.37 -2.77 -2.72
C ILE A 95 -15.29 -2.04 -1.92
N SER A 96 -14.22 -2.75 -1.53
CA SER A 96 -13.10 -2.14 -0.80
C SER A 96 -12.35 -1.12 -1.65
N THR A 97 -12.19 -1.40 -2.94
CA THR A 97 -11.51 -0.48 -3.88
C THR A 97 -12.29 0.83 -4.08
N ALA A 98 -13.62 0.83 -3.94
CA ALA A 98 -14.40 2.06 -3.99
C ALA A 98 -14.05 2.99 -2.81
N VAL A 99 -13.82 2.44 -1.62
CA VAL A 99 -13.34 3.22 -0.45
C VAL A 99 -11.95 3.76 -0.73
N ALA A 100 -11.06 2.93 -1.26
CA ALA A 100 -9.70 3.35 -1.62
C ALA A 100 -9.71 4.58 -2.54
N ARG A 101 -10.45 4.50 -3.65
CA ARG A 101 -10.57 5.59 -4.63
C ARG A 101 -11.13 6.89 -4.04
N ASP A 102 -12.08 6.79 -3.11
CA ASP A 102 -12.64 7.96 -2.45
C ASP A 102 -11.58 8.67 -1.58
N PHE A 103 -10.81 7.92 -0.81
CA PHE A 103 -9.74 8.48 0.02
C PHE A 103 -8.57 9.03 -0.80
N TRP A 104 -8.20 8.39 -1.91
CA TRP A 104 -7.16 8.91 -2.80
C TRP A 104 -7.55 10.26 -3.41
N LYS A 105 -8.82 10.43 -3.79
CA LYS A 105 -9.37 11.71 -4.25
C LYS A 105 -9.36 12.77 -3.17
N GLN A 106 -9.79 12.42 -1.96
CA GLN A 106 -9.77 13.36 -0.82
C GLN A 106 -8.34 13.82 -0.48
N ALA A 107 -7.35 12.95 -0.64
CA ALA A 107 -5.95 13.27 -0.45
C ALA A 107 -5.30 14.01 -1.64
N GLY A 108 -5.99 14.12 -2.78
CA GLY A 108 -5.48 14.78 -3.99
C GLY A 108 -4.35 14.03 -4.69
N VAL A 109 -4.31 12.69 -4.56
CA VAL A 109 -3.27 11.83 -5.13
C VAL A 109 -3.81 10.80 -6.14
N ASP A 110 -5.10 10.86 -6.47
CA ASP A 110 -5.73 9.89 -7.36
C ASP A 110 -5.17 9.92 -8.79
N ASP A 111 -4.67 11.07 -9.25
CA ASP A 111 -3.97 11.19 -10.53
C ASP A 111 -2.67 10.37 -10.61
N LEU A 112 -2.07 10.01 -9.46
CA LEU A 112 -0.89 9.15 -9.40
C LEU A 112 -1.23 7.66 -9.45
N ILE A 113 -2.51 7.27 -9.39
CA ILE A 113 -2.91 5.89 -9.13
C ILE A 113 -3.73 5.32 -10.30
N ASP A 114 -3.12 4.38 -11.03
CA ASP A 114 -3.82 3.53 -11.99
C ASP A 114 -4.37 2.29 -11.28
N CYS A 115 -5.65 2.33 -10.93
CA CYS A 115 -6.32 1.27 -10.20
C CYS A 115 -7.02 0.27 -11.14
N ARG A 116 -6.49 -0.95 -11.21
CA ARG A 116 -6.99 -2.02 -12.09
C ARG A 116 -7.71 -3.09 -11.27
N LEU A 117 -9.01 -3.24 -11.55
CA LEU A 117 -9.84 -4.29 -10.95
C LEU A 117 -9.75 -5.58 -11.77
N GLY A 118 -9.48 -6.70 -11.12
CA GLY A 118 -9.46 -8.02 -11.75
C GLY A 118 -8.47 -8.98 -11.10
N ASP A 119 -8.11 -10.03 -11.84
CA ASP A 119 -7.04 -10.93 -11.42
C ASP A 119 -5.68 -10.24 -11.53
N ALA A 120 -4.89 -10.35 -10.47
CA ALA A 120 -3.58 -9.72 -10.41
C ALA A 120 -2.59 -10.35 -11.39
N LEU A 121 -2.58 -11.68 -11.56
CA LEU A 121 -1.66 -12.34 -12.49
C LEU A 121 -1.99 -11.99 -13.93
N GLU A 122 -3.27 -11.92 -14.30
CA GLU A 122 -3.67 -11.44 -15.62
C GLU A 122 -3.22 -9.99 -15.86
N SER A 123 -3.34 -9.13 -14.84
CA SER A 123 -2.91 -7.74 -14.94
C SER A 123 -1.39 -7.63 -15.06
N LEU A 124 -0.63 -8.43 -14.31
CA LEU A 124 0.83 -8.49 -14.38
C LEU A 124 1.30 -9.02 -15.74
N ASN A 125 0.68 -10.09 -16.26
CA ASN A 125 1.01 -10.62 -17.60
C ASN A 125 0.79 -9.56 -18.67
N LYS A 126 -0.33 -8.83 -18.61
CA LYS A 126 -0.56 -7.69 -19.52
C LYS A 126 0.51 -6.62 -19.39
N ILE A 127 0.96 -6.28 -18.18
CA ILE A 127 2.03 -5.29 -17.96
C ILE A 127 3.37 -5.78 -18.55
N ILE A 128 3.66 -7.08 -18.44
CA ILE A 128 4.88 -7.68 -19.00
C ILE A 128 4.83 -7.69 -20.53
N ASP A 129 3.65 -7.99 -21.10
CA ASP A 129 3.43 -8.06 -22.55
C ASP A 129 3.32 -6.67 -23.21
N ASP A 130 3.08 -5.61 -22.43
CA ASP A 130 2.90 -4.25 -22.93
C ASP A 130 4.25 -3.59 -23.26
N GLU A 131 4.49 -3.34 -24.55
CA GLU A 131 5.72 -2.69 -25.05
C GLU A 131 5.75 -1.16 -24.76
N ASP A 132 4.65 -0.55 -24.29
CA ASP A 132 4.46 0.91 -24.18
C ASP A 132 5.14 1.62 -22.97
N GLY A 133 6.16 1.00 -22.35
CA GLY A 133 7.20 1.78 -21.65
C GLY A 133 7.20 1.79 -20.11
N LEU A 134 6.40 0.95 -19.44
CA LEU A 134 6.58 0.60 -18.02
C LEU A 134 7.51 -0.62 -17.87
N SER A 135 8.68 -0.55 -18.52
CA SER A 135 9.66 -1.66 -18.55
C SER A 135 10.42 -1.86 -17.22
N SER A 136 10.12 -1.05 -16.20
CA SER A 136 10.75 -1.16 -14.88
C SER A 136 9.90 -0.50 -13.79
N PHE A 137 9.93 -1.11 -12.61
CA PHE A 137 9.34 -0.58 -11.38
C PHE A 137 10.45 -0.40 -10.33
N ASP A 138 10.35 0.68 -9.57
CA ASP A 138 11.32 0.99 -8.51
C ASP A 138 10.97 0.25 -7.22
N PHE A 139 9.68 0.03 -6.98
CA PHE A 139 9.18 -0.60 -5.77
C PHE A 139 7.90 -1.42 -6.05
N ILE A 140 7.86 -2.65 -5.55
CA ILE A 140 6.71 -3.54 -5.68
C ILE A 140 6.31 -4.01 -4.27
N PHE A 141 5.05 -3.75 -3.91
CA PHE A 141 4.47 -4.23 -2.66
C PHE A 141 3.49 -5.36 -2.92
N ILE A 142 3.72 -6.52 -2.31
CA ILE A 142 2.92 -7.73 -2.51
C ILE A 142 2.25 -8.11 -1.18
N ASP A 143 0.95 -7.81 -1.06
CA ASP A 143 0.11 -8.17 0.09
C ASP A 143 -1.26 -8.74 -0.30
N ALA A 144 -1.27 -9.65 -1.26
CA ALA A 144 -2.48 -10.31 -1.75
C ALA A 144 -2.60 -11.76 -1.25
N ASP A 145 -3.04 -12.67 -2.11
CA ASP A 145 -3.24 -14.07 -1.76
C ASP A 145 -1.91 -14.83 -1.68
N LYS A 146 -1.64 -15.42 -0.50
CA LYS A 146 -0.33 -15.99 -0.18
C LYS A 146 0.03 -17.22 -1.04
N ARG A 147 -0.96 -17.82 -1.70
CA ARG A 147 -0.78 -18.99 -2.57
C ARG A 147 -0.09 -18.60 -3.87
N ASN A 148 -0.39 -17.41 -4.40
CA ASN A 148 0.20 -16.88 -5.63
C ASN A 148 1.51 -16.12 -5.44
N TYR A 149 2.03 -15.98 -4.21
CA TYR A 149 3.29 -15.23 -3.98
C TYR A 149 4.45 -15.70 -4.85
N LYS A 150 4.57 -17.01 -5.09
CA LYS A 150 5.60 -17.56 -5.99
C LYS A 150 5.37 -17.24 -7.47
N ASN A 151 4.11 -16.99 -7.86
CA ASN A 151 3.75 -16.64 -9.23
C ASN A 151 3.88 -15.13 -9.48
N TYR A 152 3.86 -14.31 -8.42
CA TYR A 152 4.10 -12.87 -8.51
C TYR A 152 5.60 -12.52 -8.61
N TYR A 153 6.49 -13.41 -8.16
CA TYR A 153 7.94 -13.30 -8.27
C TYR A 153 8.44 -13.87 -9.61
#